data_AF-A0A1T3F4H3-F1
#
_entry.id   AF-A0A1T3F4H3-F1
#
_cell.length_a   1.000
_cell.length_b   1.000
_cell.length_c   1.000
_cell.angle_alpha   90.00
_cell.angle_beta   90.00
_cell.angle_gamma   90.00
#
_symmetry.space_group_name_H-M   'P 1'
#
loop_
_entity.id
_entity.type
_entity.pdbx_description
1 polymer ?
#
loop_
_entity_poly.entity_id
_entity_poly.type
_entity_poly.pdbx_seq_one_letter_code
_entity_poly.pdbx_strand_id
1 'polypeptide(L)'
;MVIFSCQKKEPDFNELYREELVKQNLSKDSLEKMNTVFEKLNKHKITYLDYFYRNYYQLENEVDAELKKQGMETPIGDDPKYSEKYFDMHHKMLAEKIKAYNQSMGITGEEEQLIEKIYFNHLKPLVAPTIDSRLKEL
;
A
#
# COMPACT_ATOMS: atom_id res chain seq x y z
N MET A 1 -9.36 46.77 2.00
CA MET A 1 -9.98 45.71 1.20
C MET A 1 -9.09 44.48 1.37
N VAL A 2 -9.47 43.55 2.25
CA VAL A 2 -8.66 42.37 2.56
C VAL A 2 -8.98 41.33 1.50
N ILE A 3 -8.05 41.13 0.57
CA ILE A 3 -8.12 40.04 -0.39
C ILE A 3 -7.84 38.77 0.43
N PHE A 4 -8.89 38.07 0.85
CA PHE A 4 -8.79 36.69 1.30
C PHE A 4 -8.29 35.87 0.11
N SER A 5 -6.97 35.76 -0.01
CA SER A 5 -6.35 34.70 -0.80
C SER A 5 -6.65 33.41 -0.05
N CYS A 6 -7.84 32.85 -0.27
CA CYS A 6 -8.04 31.42 -0.10
C CYS A 6 -7.15 30.76 -1.16
N GLN A 7 -5.86 30.56 -0.84
CA GLN A 7 -5.09 29.51 -1.46
C GLN A 7 -5.94 28.26 -1.29
N LYS A 8 -6.53 27.76 -2.39
CA LYS A 8 -7.17 26.46 -2.39
C LYS A 8 -6.09 25.49 -1.95
N LYS A 9 -6.04 25.14 -0.66
CA LYS A 9 -5.26 24.02 -0.17
C LYS A 9 -5.69 22.86 -1.06
N GLU A 10 -4.73 22.27 -1.77
CA GLU A 10 -5.02 21.04 -2.49
C GLU A 10 -5.62 20.03 -1.50
N PRO A 11 -6.61 19.23 -1.91
CA PRO A 11 -7.18 18.22 -1.04
C PRO A 11 -6.08 17.33 -0.47
N ASP A 12 -5.96 17.26 0.86
CA ASP A 12 -5.11 16.28 1.50
C ASP A 12 -5.92 14.98 1.62
N PHE A 13 -5.64 14.04 0.72
CA PHE A 13 -6.30 12.74 0.67
C PHE A 13 -5.95 11.84 1.86
N ASN A 14 -4.94 12.23 2.63
CA ASN A 14 -4.35 11.42 3.69
C ASN A 14 -4.45 12.05 5.08
N GLU A 15 -5.14 13.20 5.21
CA GLU A 15 -5.27 13.92 6.49
C GLU A 15 -5.88 13.05 7.60
N LEU A 16 -6.87 12.22 7.27
CA LEU A 16 -7.48 11.29 8.22
C LEU A 16 -6.43 10.36 8.87
N TYR A 17 -5.51 9.81 8.08
CA TYR A 17 -4.47 8.93 8.61
C TYR A 17 -3.46 9.72 9.44
N ARG A 18 -3.14 10.94 9.02
CA ARG A 18 -2.26 11.84 9.76
C ARG A 18 -2.82 12.16 11.15
N GLU A 19 -4.09 12.54 11.21
CA GLU A 19 -4.80 12.79 12.47
C GLU A 19 -4.81 11.56 13.38
N GLU A 20 -5.02 10.37 12.81
CA GLU A 20 -5.04 9.13 13.57
C GLU A 20 -3.66 8.81 14.19
N LEU A 21 -2.57 8.98 13.42
CA LEU A 21 -1.22 8.79 13.95
C LEU A 21 -0.88 9.79 15.07
N VAL A 22 -1.38 11.02 14.97
CA VAL A 22 -1.25 12.03 16.04
C VAL A 22 -2.02 11.60 17.29
N LYS A 23 -3.28 11.15 17.15
CA LYS A 23 -4.11 10.68 18.27
C LYS A 23 -3.49 9.50 19.01
N GLN A 24 -2.80 8.62 18.29
CA GLN A 24 -2.12 7.46 18.86
C GLN A 24 -0.73 7.76 19.45
N ASN A 25 -0.35 9.04 19.53
CA ASN A 25 0.94 9.49 20.09
C ASN A 25 2.16 8.85 19.41
N LEU A 26 2.10 8.71 18.07
CA LEU A 26 3.26 8.26 17.30
C LEU A 26 4.45 9.19 17.57
N SER A 27 5.67 8.64 17.63
CA SER A 27 6.86 9.45 17.88
C SER A 27 7.04 10.51 16.78
N LYS A 28 7.53 11.69 17.17
CA LYS A 28 7.68 12.84 16.26
C LYS A 28 8.48 12.49 15.00
N ASP A 29 9.59 11.76 15.14
CA ASP A 29 10.41 11.30 14.02
C ASP A 29 9.64 10.38 13.06
N SER A 30 8.87 9.42 13.60
CA SER A 30 8.07 8.51 12.76
C SER A 30 6.93 9.25 12.06
N LEU A 31 6.32 10.23 12.74
CA LEU A 31 5.28 11.06 12.17
C LEU A 31 5.81 11.96 11.04
N GLU A 32 6.98 12.59 11.21
CA GLU A 32 7.63 13.39 10.16
C GLU A 32 7.96 12.54 8.91
N LYS A 33 8.47 11.33 9.12
CA LYS A 33 8.72 10.38 8.02
C LYS A 33 7.42 9.95 7.33
N MET A 34 6.37 9.65 8.10
CA MET A 34 5.05 9.34 7.52
C MET A 34 4.42 10.53 6.81
N ASN A 35 4.64 11.76 7.30
CA ASN A 35 4.16 12.95 6.63
C ASN A 35 4.78 13.09 5.23
N THR A 36 6.08 12.79 5.10
CA THR A 36 6.79 12.74 3.81
C THR A 36 6.16 11.71 2.87
N VAL A 37 5.80 10.53 3.39
CA VAL A 37 5.08 9.51 2.62
C VAL A 37 3.70 10.03 2.17
N PHE A 38 2.91 10.59 3.07
CA PHE A 38 1.58 11.11 2.73
C PHE A 38 1.64 12.23 1.68
N GLU A 39 2.65 13.10 1.75
CA GLU A 39 2.88 14.12 0.72
C GLU A 39 3.17 13.50 -0.66
N LYS A 40 3.96 12.42 -0.71
CA LYS A 40 4.18 11.68 -1.97
C LYS A 40 2.87 11.11 -2.49
N LEU A 41 2.10 10.40 -1.66
CA LEU A 41 0.81 9.83 -2.06
C LEU A 41 -0.19 10.90 -2.51
N ASN A 42 -0.24 12.05 -1.82
CA ASN A 42 -1.10 13.18 -2.18
C ASN A 42 -0.76 13.76 -3.56
N LYS A 43 0.52 13.85 -3.93
CA LYS A 43 0.93 14.27 -5.29
C LYS A 43 0.38 13.35 -6.37
N HIS A 44 0.20 12.08 -6.05
CA HIS A 44 -0.42 11.08 -6.94
C HIS A 44 -1.95 10.97 -6.78
N LYS A 45 -2.56 11.76 -5.88
CA LYS A 45 -3.99 11.70 -5.53
C LYS A 45 -4.42 10.30 -5.06
N ILE A 46 -3.54 9.61 -4.33
CA ILE A 46 -3.73 8.27 -3.80
C ILE A 46 -3.89 8.35 -2.28
N THR A 47 -4.87 7.64 -1.73
CA THR A 47 -5.00 7.47 -0.27
C THR A 47 -4.03 6.39 0.22
N TYR A 48 -3.66 6.44 1.50
CA TYR A 48 -2.84 5.43 2.14
C TYR A 48 -3.50 4.05 2.06
N LEU A 49 -4.81 3.97 2.25
CA LEU A 49 -5.57 2.73 2.08
C LEU A 49 -5.44 2.19 0.65
N ASP A 50 -5.58 3.03 -0.38
CA ASP A 50 -5.50 2.56 -1.77
C ASP A 50 -4.07 2.14 -2.12
N TYR A 51 -3.06 2.88 -1.65
CA TYR A 51 -1.66 2.49 -1.76
C TYR A 51 -1.43 1.11 -1.14
N PHE A 52 -1.85 0.95 0.12
CA PHE A 52 -1.61 -0.26 0.90
C PHE A 52 -2.35 -1.44 0.28
N TYR A 53 -3.62 -1.27 -0.05
CA TYR A 53 -4.42 -2.31 -0.69
C TYR A 53 -3.82 -2.75 -2.02
N ARG A 54 -3.31 -1.81 -2.83
CA ARG A 54 -2.67 -2.16 -4.09
C ARG A 54 -1.39 -2.97 -3.88
N ASN A 55 -0.49 -2.48 -3.03
CA ASN A 55 0.81 -3.10 -2.80
C ASN A 55 0.72 -4.50 -2.19
N TYR A 56 -0.17 -4.69 -1.22
CA TYR A 56 -0.20 -5.91 -0.40
C TYR A 56 -1.28 -6.91 -0.81
N TYR A 57 -2.15 -6.59 -1.77
CA TYR A 57 -3.22 -7.49 -2.20
C TYR A 57 -3.47 -7.49 -3.71
N GLN A 58 -3.63 -6.32 -4.34
CA GLN A 58 -3.97 -6.31 -5.77
C GLN A 58 -2.84 -6.81 -6.66
N LEU A 59 -1.59 -6.42 -6.35
CA LEU A 59 -0.44 -6.85 -7.16
C LEU A 59 -0.23 -8.37 -7.10
N GLU A 60 -0.52 -9.02 -5.96
CA GLU A 60 -0.49 -10.48 -5.84
C GLU A 60 -1.50 -11.12 -6.80
N ASN A 61 -2.76 -10.67 -6.77
CA ASN A 61 -3.78 -11.16 -7.71
C ASN A 61 -3.43 -10.91 -9.18
N GLU A 62 -2.79 -9.77 -9.50
CA GLU A 62 -2.30 -9.48 -10.85
C GLU A 62 -1.21 -10.50 -11.27
N VAL A 63 -0.27 -10.84 -10.37
CA VAL A 63 0.76 -11.86 -10.62
C VAL A 63 0.14 -13.23 -10.84
N ASP A 64 -0.76 -13.66 -9.96
CA ASP A 64 -1.46 -14.94 -10.10
C ASP A 64 -2.19 -15.04 -11.44
N ALA A 65 -2.90 -13.98 -11.84
CA ALA A 65 -3.58 -13.92 -13.12
C ALA A 65 -2.60 -13.98 -14.32
N GLU A 66 -1.42 -13.37 -14.22
CA GLU A 66 -0.37 -13.44 -15.24
C GLU A 66 0.27 -14.82 -15.33
N LEU A 67 0.57 -15.46 -14.20
CA LEU A 67 1.12 -16.82 -14.16
C LEU A 67 0.12 -17.85 -14.70
N LYS A 68 -1.16 -17.69 -14.37
CA LYS A 68 -2.24 -18.50 -14.93
C LYS A 68 -2.33 -18.40 -16.45
N LYS A 69 -2.16 -17.19 -17.01
CA LYS A 69 -2.10 -16.99 -18.49
C LYS A 69 -0.87 -17.65 -19.13
N GLN A 70 0.20 -17.85 -18.37
CA GLN A 70 1.40 -18.58 -18.79
C GLN A 70 1.26 -20.10 -18.62
N GLY A 71 0.08 -20.59 -18.22
CA GLY A 71 -0.19 -22.02 -18.03
C GLY A 71 0.33 -22.58 -16.72
N MET A 72 0.71 -21.74 -15.76
CA MET A 72 1.09 -22.17 -14.43
C MET A 72 -0.15 -22.20 -13.53
N GLU A 73 -0.43 -23.35 -12.92
CA GLU A 73 -1.57 -23.49 -12.02
C GLU A 73 -1.25 -22.88 -10.64
N THR A 74 -2.16 -22.06 -10.14
CA THR A 74 -2.09 -21.52 -8.78
C THR A 74 -2.17 -22.66 -7.76
N PRO A 75 -1.28 -22.66 -6.74
CA PRO A 75 -1.37 -23.57 -5.62
C PRO A 75 -2.71 -23.54 -4.88
N ILE A 76 -3.39 -24.69 -4.78
CA ILE A 76 -4.58 -24.93 -3.95
C ILE A 76 -4.17 -25.85 -2.79
N GLY A 77 -3.91 -25.26 -1.63
CA GLY A 77 -3.53 -25.99 -0.42
C GLY A 77 -2.11 -26.56 -0.45
N ASP A 78 -1.82 -27.47 0.49
CA ASP A 78 -0.49 -28.06 0.69
C ASP A 78 -0.20 -29.22 -0.28
N ASP A 79 -0.67 -29.18 -1.55
CA ASP A 79 -0.36 -30.23 -2.50
C ASP A 79 1.14 -30.14 -2.90
N PRO A 80 1.97 -31.14 -2.57
CA PRO A 80 3.39 -31.15 -2.87
C PRO A 80 3.70 -31.17 -4.38
N LYS A 81 2.69 -31.28 -5.26
CA LYS A 81 2.84 -31.12 -6.72
C LYS A 81 2.96 -29.68 -7.19
N TYR A 82 2.74 -28.69 -6.32
CA TYR A 82 2.95 -27.30 -6.70
C TYR A 82 4.43 -27.02 -6.93
N SER A 83 4.75 -26.62 -8.16
CA SER A 83 6.13 -26.49 -8.57
C SER A 83 6.80 -25.35 -7.82
N GLU A 84 7.97 -25.61 -7.23
CA GLU A 84 8.92 -24.60 -6.75
C GLU A 84 9.08 -23.45 -7.76
N LYS A 85 9.04 -23.78 -9.05
CA LYS A 85 9.01 -22.85 -10.18
C LYS A 85 7.87 -21.83 -10.12
N TYR A 86 6.65 -22.20 -9.72
CA TYR A 86 5.54 -21.26 -9.53
C TYR A 86 5.91 -20.22 -8.48
N PHE A 87 6.33 -20.69 -7.30
CA PHE A 87 6.66 -19.82 -6.19
C PHE A 87 7.84 -18.90 -6.51
N ASP A 88 8.88 -19.40 -7.17
CA ASP A 88 10.02 -18.59 -7.61
C ASP A 88 9.60 -17.50 -8.59
N MET A 89 8.80 -17.86 -9.60
CA MET A 89 8.30 -16.90 -10.59
C MET A 89 7.34 -15.90 -9.97
N HIS A 90 6.46 -16.35 -9.08
CA HIS A 90 5.54 -15.51 -8.33
C HIS A 90 6.28 -14.48 -7.50
N HIS A 91 7.21 -14.91 -6.63
CA HIS A 91 7.99 -14.01 -5.78
C HIS A 91 8.78 -13.00 -6.61
N LYS A 92 9.41 -13.44 -7.70
CA LYS A 92 10.15 -12.54 -8.59
C LYS A 92 9.25 -11.50 -9.22
N MET A 93 8.13 -11.91 -9.83
CA MET A 93 7.20 -11.00 -10.50
C MET A 93 6.53 -10.03 -9.52
N LEU A 94 6.15 -10.52 -8.34
CA LEU A 94 5.57 -9.68 -7.30
C LEU A 94 6.56 -8.63 -6.81
N ALA A 95 7.80 -9.03 -6.50
CA ALA A 95 8.85 -8.10 -6.10
C ALA A 95 9.15 -7.03 -7.17
N GLU A 96 9.18 -7.43 -8.45
CA GLU A 96 9.37 -6.49 -9.57
C GLU A 96 8.21 -5.50 -9.69
N LYS A 97 6.96 -5.95 -9.55
CA LYS A 97 5.76 -5.10 -9.60
C LYS A 97 5.68 -4.14 -8.41
N ILE A 98 5.90 -4.63 -7.19
CA ILE A 98 5.93 -3.80 -5.97
C ILE A 98 7.00 -2.72 -6.13
N LYS A 99 8.22 -3.11 -6.53
CA LYS A 99 9.31 -2.17 -6.76
C LYS A 99 8.95 -1.11 -7.81
N ALA A 100 8.39 -1.52 -8.95
CA ALA A 100 7.98 -0.59 -10.00
C ALA A 100 6.88 0.37 -9.53
N TYR A 101 5.91 -0.13 -8.77
CA TYR A 101 4.83 0.68 -8.21
C TYR A 101 5.38 1.69 -7.19
N ASN A 102 6.20 1.26 -6.23
CA ASN A 102 6.83 2.14 -5.25
C ASN A 102 7.70 3.22 -5.91
N GLN A 103 8.50 2.84 -6.91
CA GLN A 103 9.30 3.79 -7.70
C GLN A 103 8.43 4.83 -8.41
N SER A 104 7.28 4.43 -8.95
CA SER A 104 6.35 5.35 -9.62
C SER A 104 5.77 6.43 -8.69
N MET A 105 5.78 6.17 -7.38
CA MET A 105 5.33 7.10 -6.34
C MET A 105 6.48 7.76 -5.57
N GLY A 106 7.73 7.48 -5.94
CA GLY A 106 8.91 7.96 -5.24
C GLY A 106 9.06 7.41 -3.83
N ILE A 107 8.46 6.24 -3.53
CA ILE A 107 8.58 5.55 -2.24
C ILE A 107 9.88 4.73 -2.22
N THR A 108 10.68 4.91 -1.18
CA THR A 108 11.91 4.13 -0.95
C THR A 108 11.61 2.83 -0.21
N GLY A 109 12.56 1.88 -0.20
CA GLY A 109 12.40 0.64 0.58
C GLY A 109 12.30 0.87 2.09
N GLU A 110 12.98 1.90 2.62
CA GLU A 110 12.85 2.28 4.04
C GLU A 110 11.46 2.84 4.35
N GLU A 111 10.90 3.64 3.43
CA GLU A 111 9.55 4.18 3.57
C GLU A 111 8.49 3.10 3.43
N GLU A 112 8.68 2.12 2.54
CA GLU A 112 7.82 0.95 2.44
C GLU A 112 7.77 0.15 3.75
N GLN A 113 8.93 -0.15 4.35
CA GLN A 113 9.01 -0.81 5.65
C GLN A 113 8.34 0.02 6.75
N LEU A 114 8.50 1.34 6.72
CA LEU A 114 7.82 2.23 7.65
C LEU A 114 6.29 2.16 7.46
N ILE A 115 5.81 2.21 6.22
CA ILE A 115 4.37 2.12 5.89
C ILE A 115 3.78 0.83 6.45
N GLU A 116 4.46 -0.31 6.24
CA GLU A 116 4.04 -1.61 6.75
C GLU A 116 3.98 -1.63 8.28
N LYS A 117 5.05 -1.16 8.93
CA LYS A 117 5.13 -1.08 10.39
C LYS A 117 4.03 -0.19 10.97
N ILE A 118 3.73 0.93 10.31
CA ILE A 118 2.68 1.86 10.74
C ILE A 118 1.29 1.25 10.55
N TYR A 119 1.07 0.48 9.49
CA TYR A 119 -0.16 -0.29 9.34
C TYR A 119 -0.38 -1.20 10.55
N PHE A 120 0.55 -2.12 10.81
CA PHE A 120 0.35 -3.14 11.83
C PHE A 120 0.22 -2.58 13.25
N ASN A 121 0.98 -1.54 13.58
CA ASN A 121 1.01 -1.00 14.94
C ASN A 121 -0.04 0.08 15.21
N HIS A 122 -0.52 0.78 14.17
CA HIS A 122 -1.34 1.97 14.36
C HIS A 122 -2.59 2.00 13.50
N LEU A 123 -2.47 1.81 12.19
CA LEU A 123 -3.58 2.07 11.27
C LEU A 123 -4.45 0.84 11.00
N LYS A 124 -4.04 -0.36 11.41
CA LYS A 124 -4.79 -1.60 11.18
C LYS A 124 -6.25 -1.53 11.65
N PRO A 125 -6.60 -1.04 12.85
CA PRO A 125 -8.00 -0.95 13.27
C PRO A 125 -8.85 -0.05 12.37
N LEU A 126 -8.25 0.99 11.78
CA LEU A 126 -8.92 1.94 10.90
C LEU A 126 -9.05 1.38 9.47
N VAL A 127 -8.01 0.71 8.97
CA VAL A 127 -7.85 0.34 7.56
C VAL A 127 -8.36 -1.07 7.27
N ALA A 128 -8.13 -2.03 8.17
CA ALA A 128 -8.43 -3.45 7.95
C ALA A 128 -9.92 -3.71 7.64
N PRO A 129 -10.92 -3.10 8.31
CA PRO A 129 -12.32 -3.36 7.97
C PRO A 129 -12.67 -3.04 6.52
N THR A 130 -12.06 -2.00 5.95
CA THR A 130 -12.26 -1.63 4.54
C THR A 130 -11.53 -2.58 3.61
N ILE A 131 -10.32 -3.01 3.96
CA ILE A 131 -9.60 -4.06 3.21
C ILE A 131 -10.42 -5.34 3.17
N ASP A 132 -10.91 -5.82 4.32
CA ASP A 132 -11.69 -7.05 4.44
C ASP A 132 -12.97 -6.99 3.60
N SER A 133 -13.63 -5.83 3.55
CA SER A 133 -14.78 -5.62 2.68
C SER A 133 -14.40 -5.71 1.20
N ARG A 134 -13.31 -5.06 0.78
CA ARG A 134 -12.82 -5.11 -0.61
C ARG A 134 -12.39 -6.52 -1.02
N LEU A 135 -11.81 -7.29 -0.12
CA LEU A 135 -11.39 -8.67 -0.38
C LEU A 135 -12.58 -9.63 -0.55
N LYS A 136 -13.74 -9.35 0.06
CA LYS A 136 -14.97 -10.16 -0.13
C LYS A 136 -15.66 -9.92 -1.47
N GLU A 137 -15.32 -8.82 -2.14
CA GLU A 137 -15.87 -8.45 -3.46
C GLU A 137 -15.01 -8.98 -4.63
N LEU A 138 -13.84 -9.57 -4.33
CA LEU A 138 -12.98 -10.28 -5.29
C LEU A 138 -13.40 -11.74 -5.46
#